data_AF-W1X5A8-F1
#
_entry.id   AF-W1X5A8-F1
#
_cell.length_a   1.000
_cell.length_b   1.000
_cell.length_c   1.000
_cell.angle_alpha   90.00
_cell.angle_beta   90.00
_cell.angle_gamma   90.00
#
_symmetry.space_group_name_H-M   'P 1'
#
loop_
_entity.id
_entity.type
_entity.pdbx_description
1 polymer ?
#
loop_
_entity_poly.entity_id
_entity_poly.type
_entity_poly.pdbx_seq_one_letter_code
_entity_poly.pdbx_strand_id
1 'polypeptide(L)' 'LYDIGVDAVLIADPSLIAIAKEVAPDLEIHLSTQANTVNWVATKFWYDLGIKRIVLARELTFREIKTITENI' A
#
# COMPACT_ATOMS: atom_id res chain seq x y z
N LEU A 1 -6.45 -15.43 10.10
CA LEU A 1 -5.47 -15.13 9.02
C LEU A 1 -4.16 -15.86 9.29
N TYR A 2 -3.58 -15.73 10.48
CA TYR A 2 -2.39 -16.49 10.86
C TYR A 2 -2.57 -18.02 10.82
N ASP A 3 -3.69 -18.53 11.34
CA ASP A 3 -3.96 -19.98 11.36
C ASP A 3 -4.08 -20.63 9.97
N ILE A 4 -4.35 -19.81 8.94
CA ILE A 4 -4.42 -20.25 7.55
C ILE A 4 -3.17 -19.87 6.74
N GLY A 5 -2.12 -19.36 7.41
CA GLY A 5 -0.83 -19.06 6.78
C GLY A 5 -0.83 -17.87 5.84
N VAL A 6 -1.65 -16.84 6.09
CA VAL A 6 -1.61 -15.61 5.27
C VAL A 6 -0.41 -14.73 5.66
N ASP A 7 0.45 -14.44 4.69
CA ASP A 7 1.63 -13.57 4.90
C ASP A 7 1.30 -12.07 4.85
N ALA A 8 0.35 -11.68 4.01
CA ALA A 8 -0.01 -10.28 3.79
C ALA A 8 -1.47 -10.10 3.37
N VAL A 9 -2.01 -8.90 3.60
CA VAL A 9 -3.34 -8.48 3.13
C VAL A 9 -3.25 -7.28 2.20
N LEU A 10 -4.16 -7.23 1.22
CA LEU A 10 -4.27 -6.13 0.26
C LEU A 10 -5.48 -5.25 0.64
N ILE A 11 -5.24 -4.02 1.08
CA ILE A 11 -6.27 -3.11 1.61
C ILE A 11 -6.22 -1.77 0.88
N ALA A 12 -7.38 -1.12 0.65
CA ALA A 12 -7.44 0.25 0.11
C ALA A 12 -7.93 1.30 1.14
N ASP A 13 -8.77 0.88 2.08
CA ASP A 13 -9.43 1.79 3.01
C ASP A 13 -8.48 2.20 4.17
N PRO A 14 -8.27 3.52 4.42
CA PRO A 14 -7.41 3.99 5.49
C PRO A 14 -7.85 3.53 6.89
N SER A 15 -9.15 3.46 7.15
CA SER A 15 -9.66 3.02 8.45
C SER A 15 -9.40 1.54 8.68
N LEU A 16 -9.54 0.70 7.66
CA LEU A 16 -9.18 -0.72 7.75
C LEU A 16 -7.68 -0.95 7.91
N ILE A 17 -6.83 -0.13 7.28
CA ILE A 17 -5.38 -0.15 7.51
C ILE A 17 -5.05 0.17 8.96
N ALA A 18 -5.70 1.19 9.54
CA ALA A 18 -5.50 1.55 10.94
C ALA A 18 -5.92 0.43 11.88
N ILE A 19 -7.11 -0.15 11.67
CA ILE A 19 -7.62 -1.29 12.45
C ILE A 19 -6.69 -2.50 12.32
N ALA A 20 -6.24 -2.84 11.10
CA ALA A 20 -5.35 -3.97 10.87
C ALA A 20 -4.04 -3.83 11.64
N LYS A 21 -3.46 -2.62 11.68
CA LYS A 21 -2.25 -2.36 12.48
C LYS A 21 -2.46 -2.47 13.98
N GLU A 22 -3.67 -2.18 14.46
CA GLU A 22 -4.02 -2.31 15.88
C GLU A 22 -4.24 -3.77 16.27
N VAL A 23 -5.04 -4.51 15.50
CA VAL A 23 -5.48 -5.87 15.86
C VAL A 23 -4.54 -6.97 15.38
N ALA A 24 -3.73 -6.69 14.36
CA ALA A 24 -2.80 -7.63 13.73
C ALA A 24 -1.50 -6.90 13.34
N PRO A 25 -0.72 -6.40 14.31
CA PRO A 25 0.44 -5.54 14.07
C PRO A 25 1.56 -6.21 13.24
N ASP A 26 1.67 -7.54 13.30
CA ASP A 26 2.68 -8.31 12.57
C ASP A 26 2.23 -8.70 11.15
N LEU A 27 0.97 -8.44 10.77
CA LEU A 27 0.45 -8.76 9.45
C LEU A 27 0.93 -7.72 8.44
N GLU A 28 1.63 -8.17 7.40
CA GLU A 28 2.10 -7.27 6.35
C GLU A 28 0.91 -6.71 5.55
N ILE A 29 0.92 -5.39 5.32
CA ILE A 29 -0.14 -4.72 4.57
C ILE A 29 0.42 -4.19 3.25
N HIS A 30 -0.25 -4.58 2.17
CA HIS A 30 -0.06 -4.06 0.82
C HIS A 30 -1.23 -3.13 0.47
N LEU A 31 -0.95 -2.04 -0.25
CA LEU A 31 -1.99 -1.14 -0.74
C LEU A 31 -2.60 -1.65 -2.04
N SER A 32 -3.92 -1.78 -2.07
CA SER A 32 -4.70 -2.15 -3.26
C SER A 32 -4.73 -1.02 -4.29
N THR A 33 -4.83 -1.39 -5.58
CA THR A 33 -5.09 -0.41 -6.67
C THR A 33 -6.37 0.39 -6.46
N GLN A 34 -7.31 -0.12 -5.65
CA GLN A 34 -8.53 0.61 -5.27
C GLN A 34 -8.26 1.89 -4.46
N ALA A 35 -7.06 2.04 -3.88
CA ALA A 35 -6.63 3.28 -3.25
C ALA A 35 -6.22 4.39 -4.26
N ASN A 36 -6.20 4.07 -5.56
CA ASN A 36 -5.92 5.00 -6.66
C ASN A 36 -4.64 5.85 -6.46
N THR A 37 -3.53 5.20 -6.12
CA THR A 37 -2.25 5.90 -5.90
C THR A 37 -1.56 6.16 -7.25
N VAL A 38 -1.58 7.43 -7.67
CA VAL A 38 -1.16 7.88 -9.02
C VAL A 38 0.07 8.81 -9.01
N ASN A 39 0.64 9.14 -7.86
CA ASN A 39 1.78 10.04 -7.77
C ASN A 39 2.71 9.71 -6.59
N TRP A 40 3.91 10.27 -6.62
CA TRP A 40 4.96 9.96 -5.65
C TRP A 40 4.64 10.50 -4.25
N VAL A 41 3.94 11.63 -4.14
CA VAL A 41 3.55 12.21 -2.84
C VAL A 41 2.57 11.29 -2.10
N ALA A 42 1.54 10.79 -2.81
CA ALA A 42 0.60 9.81 -2.26
C ALA A 42 1.29 8.48 -1.94
N THR A 43 2.21 8.04 -2.81
CA THR A 43 3.00 6.82 -2.55
C THR A 43 3.85 6.98 -1.28
N LYS A 44 4.48 8.15 -1.10
CA LYS A 44 5.28 8.47 0.08
C LYS A 44 4.45 8.53 1.34
N PHE A 45 3.25 9.12 1.27
CA PHE A 45 2.30 9.13 2.38
C PHE A 45 2.00 7.70 2.88
N TRP A 46 1.68 6.77 1.97
CA TRP A 46 1.39 5.39 2.35
C TRP A 46 2.64 4.65 2.86
N TYR A 47 3.78 4.88 2.23
CA TYR A 47 5.06 4.32 2.65
C TYR A 47 5.45 4.77 4.06
N ASP A 48 5.32 6.06 4.37
CA ASP A 48 5.63 6.65 5.67
C ASP A 48 4.66 6.16 6.76
N LEU A 49 3.43 5.79 6.38
CA LEU A 49 2.50 5.09 7.25
C LEU A 49 2.91 3.63 7.52
N GLY A 50 3.92 3.09 6.86
CA GLY A 50 4.43 1.72 7.08
C GLY A 50 3.89 0.67 6.12
N ILE A 51 3.21 1.07 5.03
CA ILE A 51 2.82 0.14 3.97
C ILE A 51 4.07 -0.34 3.23
N LYS A 52 4.22 -1.67 3.09
CA LYS A 52 5.44 -2.28 2.53
C LYS A 52 5.43 -2.43 1.01
N ARG A 53 4.24 -2.56 0.42
CA ARG A 53 4.05 -2.67 -1.03
C ARG A 53 2.84 -1.86 -1.45
N ILE A 54 3.01 -1.05 -2.49
CA ILE A 54 1.94 -0.24 -3.04
C ILE A 54 1.68 -0.71 -4.46
N VAL A 55 0.47 -1.21 -4.73
CA VAL A 55 0.06 -1.56 -6.09
C VAL A 55 -0.47 -0.30 -6.76
N LEU A 56 0.31 0.25 -7.67
CA LEU A 56 0.00 1.51 -8.37
C LEU A 56 -1.22 1.37 -9.30
N ALA A 57 -1.85 2.51 -9.58
CA ALA A 57 -2.99 2.60 -10.50
C ALA A 57 -2.59 2.18 -11.94
N ARG A 58 -3.55 1.66 -12.72
CA ARG A 58 -3.27 1.04 -14.04
C ARG A 58 -3.15 2.05 -15.18
N GLU A 59 -3.59 3.27 -14.95
CA GLU A 59 -3.58 4.38 -15.89
C GLU A 59 -2.23 5.11 -15.98
N LEU A 60 -1.25 4.71 -15.18
CA LEU A 60 0.08 5.33 -15.16
C LEU A 60 0.93 4.90 -16.35
N THR A 61 1.65 5.86 -16.90
CA THR A 61 2.71 5.64 -17.89
C THR A 61 4.00 5.18 -17.20
N PHE A 62 4.88 4.51 -17.95
CA PHE A 62 6.22 4.14 -17.43
C PHE A 62 7.03 5.34 -16.93
N ARG A 63 6.85 6.52 -17.52
CA ARG A 63 7.52 7.75 -17.08
C ARG A 63 7.03 8.18 -15.70
N GLU A 64 5.72 8.12 -15.45
CA GLU A 64 5.14 8.45 -14.15
C GLU A 64 5.55 7.42 -13.09
N ILE A 65 5.53 6.12 -13.43
CA ILE A 65 6.01 5.06 -12.55
C ILE A 65 7.49 5.30 -12.17
N LYS A 66 8.34 5.64 -13.14
CA LYS A 66 9.74 5.98 -12.88
C LYS A 66 9.88 7.16 -11.90
N THR A 67 9.13 8.24 -12.12
CA THR A 67 9.12 9.39 -11.19
C THR A 67 8.69 8.97 -9.78
N ILE A 68 7.69 8.10 -9.66
CA ILE A 68 7.28 7.53 -8.37
C ILE A 68 8.44 6.80 -7.72
N THR A 69 9.07 5.86 -8.42
CA THR A 69 10.16 5.05 -7.86
C THR A 69 11.40 5.87 -7.48
N GLU A 70 11.70 6.96 -8.19
CA GLU A 70 12.86 7.83 -7.88
C GLU A 70 12.66 8.73 -6.64
N ASN A 71 11.42 8.90 -6.17
CA ASN A 71 11.06 9.82 -5.07
C ASN A 71 10.56 9.10 -3.81
N ILE A 72 10.71 7.78 -3.73
CA ILE A 72 10.36 6.94 -2.57
C ILE A 72 11.65 6.36 -1.99
#